data_AF-A0A7W5J4R5-F1
#
_entry.id   AF-A0A7W5J4R5-F1
#
_cell.length_a   1.000
_cell.length_b   1.000
_cell.length_c   1.000
_cell.angle_alpha   90.00
_cell.angle_beta   90.00
_cell.angle_gamma   90.00
#
_symmetry.space_group_name_H-M   'P 1'
#
loop_
_entity.id
_entity.type
_entity.pdbx_description
1 polymer ?
#
loop_
_entity_poly.entity_id
_entity_poly.type
_entity_poly.pdbx_seq_one_letter_code
_entity_poly.pdbx_strand_id
1 'polypeptide(L)'
;MTRRKSPARTAAPKSPRKPRRVRCVWTIAEDPPATEIAPPEPLPPAKPPRPQRRRFRIPHRCTMGFQYYDERHDEHVVSRPVPKLRLSGRWLEQCGFAVGDDLQVTVGRGVLLVSRRTRG
;
A
#
# COMPACT_ATOMS: atom_id res chain seq x y z
N MET A 1 35.61 -36.99 1.53
CA MET A 1 34.34 -36.90 0.76
C MET A 1 33.21 -37.46 1.60
N THR A 2 32.34 -36.61 2.16
CA THR A 2 31.08 -37.05 2.78
C THR A 2 29.98 -36.04 2.43
N ARG A 3 28.94 -36.51 1.74
CA ARG A 3 27.82 -35.73 1.20
C ARG A 3 26.87 -35.35 2.34
N ARG A 4 26.87 -34.09 2.79
CA ARG A 4 25.86 -33.59 3.73
C ARG A 4 24.53 -33.31 3.00
N LYS A 5 23.46 -33.84 3.58
CA LYS A 5 22.07 -33.87 3.10
C LYS A 5 21.46 -32.46 3.23
N SER A 6 20.91 -31.91 2.17
CA SER A 6 20.23 -30.60 2.18
C SER A 6 18.97 -30.63 3.08
N PRO A 7 18.66 -29.57 3.86
CA PRO A 7 17.42 -29.51 4.61
C PRO A 7 16.25 -29.20 3.67
N ALA A 8 15.13 -29.90 3.88
CA ALA A 8 13.90 -29.73 3.13
C ALA A 8 13.24 -28.36 3.43
N ARG A 9 12.71 -27.71 2.39
CA ARG A 9 11.89 -26.49 2.50
C ARG A 9 10.56 -26.81 3.18
N THR A 10 10.39 -26.41 4.44
CA THR A 10 9.07 -26.44 5.09
C THR A 10 8.23 -25.26 4.58
N ALA A 11 7.05 -25.57 4.04
CA ALA A 11 6.10 -24.60 3.51
C ALA A 11 5.40 -23.82 4.64
N ALA A 12 5.20 -22.51 4.44
CA ALA A 12 4.48 -21.64 5.37
C ALA A 12 2.97 -21.95 5.39
N PRO A 13 2.29 -21.82 6.55
CA PRO A 13 0.85 -22.07 6.65
C PRO A 13 0.04 -20.97 5.95
N LYS A 14 -1.02 -21.37 5.24
CA LYS A 14 -1.95 -20.47 4.53
C LYS A 14 -2.82 -19.71 5.54
N SER A 15 -2.77 -18.38 5.49
CA SER A 15 -3.63 -17.49 6.28
C SER A 15 -5.12 -17.65 5.91
N PRO A 16 -6.06 -17.74 6.87
CA PRO A 16 -7.49 -17.86 6.57
C PRO A 16 -8.06 -16.53 6.08
N ARG A 17 -8.65 -16.54 4.88
CA ARG A 17 -9.40 -15.41 4.32
C ARG A 17 -10.69 -15.21 5.13
N LYS A 18 -10.91 -14.00 5.67
CA LYS A 18 -12.18 -13.61 6.29
C LYS A 18 -13.33 -13.67 5.26
N PRO A 19 -14.51 -14.22 5.58
CA PRO A 19 -15.61 -14.32 4.64
C PRO A 19 -16.26 -12.94 4.43
N ARG A 20 -16.38 -12.50 3.16
CA ARG A 20 -17.26 -11.39 2.79
C ARG A 20 -18.69 -11.92 2.77
N ARG A 21 -19.51 -11.51 3.74
CA ARG A 21 -20.96 -11.67 3.65
C ARG A 21 -21.49 -10.69 2.61
N VAL A 22 -21.90 -11.18 1.45
CA VAL A 22 -22.85 -10.47 0.59
C VAL A 22 -23.94 -11.46 0.22
N ARG A 23 -25.17 -11.12 0.61
CA ARG A 23 -26.38 -11.86 0.31
C ARG A 23 -26.75 -11.51 -1.14
N CYS A 24 -26.55 -12.42 -2.08
CA CYS A 24 -27.07 -12.25 -3.44
C CYS A 24 -28.45 -12.90 -3.49
N VAL A 25 -29.50 -12.08 -3.47
CA VAL A 25 -30.84 -12.50 -3.84
C VAL A 25 -30.91 -12.36 -5.36
N TRP A 26 -31.10 -13.46 -6.07
CA TRP A 26 -31.40 -13.44 -7.49
C TRP A 26 -32.93 -13.47 -7.63
N THR A 27 -33.51 -12.38 -8.10
CA THR A 27 -34.90 -12.37 -8.57
C THR A 27 -34.85 -12.67 -10.07
N ILE A 28 -35.57 -13.70 -10.51
CA ILE A 28 -35.77 -13.98 -11.94
C ILE A 28 -36.62 -12.82 -12.48
N ALA A 29 -36.07 -12.03 -13.40
CA ALA A 29 -36.86 -11.06 -14.14
C ALA A 29 -37.58 -11.83 -15.25
N GLU A 30 -38.91 -11.91 -15.16
CA GLU A 30 -39.72 -12.31 -16.32
C GLU A 30 -39.62 -11.22 -17.39
N ASP A 31 -39.40 -11.60 -18.64
CA ASP A 31 -39.28 -10.69 -19.77
C ASP A 31 -40.62 -9.99 -20.06
N PRO A 32 -40.70 -8.65 -20.05
CA PRO A 32 -41.88 -7.94 -20.54
C PRO A 32 -41.96 -7.98 -22.08
N PRO A 33 -43.17 -8.03 -22.67
CA PRO A 33 -43.33 -8.17 -24.12
C PRO A 33 -42.88 -6.91 -24.88
N ALA A 34 -42.32 -7.15 -26.06
CA ALA A 34 -41.70 -6.15 -26.94
C ALA A 34 -42.62 -4.95 -27.21
N THR A 35 -42.28 -3.79 -26.65
CA THR A 35 -42.78 -2.49 -27.09
C THR A 35 -41.78 -1.93 -28.09
N GLU A 36 -42.24 -1.69 -29.31
CA GLU A 36 -41.48 -1.15 -30.44
C GLU A 36 -40.92 0.24 -30.07
N ILE A 37 -39.59 0.36 -30.00
CA ILE A 37 -38.89 1.61 -29.60
C ILE A 37 -38.61 2.44 -30.85
N ALA A 38 -39.21 3.65 -30.91
CA ALA A 38 -38.90 4.65 -31.92
C ALA A 38 -37.39 5.01 -31.92
N PRO A 39 -36.79 5.40 -33.07
CA PRO A 39 -35.35 5.61 -33.17
C PRO A 39 -34.83 6.66 -32.18
N PRO A 40 -33.76 6.39 -31.41
CA PRO A 40 -33.23 7.35 -30.44
C PRO A 40 -32.52 8.50 -31.16
N GLU A 41 -32.87 9.73 -30.77
CA GLU A 41 -32.19 10.95 -31.19
C GLU A 41 -30.68 10.87 -30.86
N PRO A 42 -29.78 11.27 -31.76
CA PRO A 42 -28.34 11.13 -31.53
C PRO A 42 -27.87 12.04 -30.39
N LEU A 43 -27.37 11.41 -29.32
CA LEU A 43 -26.80 12.10 -28.17
C LEU A 43 -25.64 13.01 -28.59
N PRO A 44 -25.52 14.23 -28.04
CA PRO A 44 -24.42 15.14 -28.34
C PRO A 44 -23.06 14.50 -28.02
N PRO A 45 -21.99 14.87 -28.75
CA PRO A 45 -20.67 14.24 -28.58
C PRO A 45 -20.20 14.36 -27.13
N ALA A 46 -19.89 13.20 -26.53
CA ALA A 46 -19.43 13.12 -25.15
C ALA A 46 -18.19 14.01 -24.96
N LYS A 47 -18.27 14.96 -24.03
CA LYS A 47 -17.12 15.79 -23.64
C LYS A 47 -15.93 14.87 -23.31
N PRO A 48 -14.71 15.18 -23.78
CA PRO A 48 -13.56 14.34 -23.49
C PRO A 48 -13.41 14.21 -21.97
N PRO A 49 -13.10 13.00 -21.46
CA PRO A 49 -12.95 12.78 -20.04
C PRO A 49 -11.87 13.73 -19.52
N ARG A 50 -12.26 14.65 -18.62
CA ARG A 50 -11.31 15.57 -17.99
C ARG A 50 -10.21 14.71 -17.34
N PRO A 51 -8.92 15.04 -17.53
CA PRO A 51 -7.85 14.29 -16.91
C PRO A 51 -8.03 14.37 -15.39
N GLN A 52 -8.43 13.24 -14.79
CA GLN A 52 -8.54 13.12 -13.35
C GLN A 52 -7.12 13.18 -12.80
N ARG A 53 -6.66 14.37 -12.39
CA ARG A 53 -5.41 14.52 -11.64
C ARG A 53 -5.57 13.70 -10.36
N ARG A 54 -5.03 12.48 -10.34
CA ARG A 54 -5.02 11.61 -9.17
C ARG A 54 -4.23 12.32 -8.07
N ARG A 55 -4.94 12.93 -7.12
CA ARG A 55 -4.32 13.47 -5.90
C ARG A 55 -4.12 12.30 -4.95
N PHE A 56 -2.87 11.98 -4.64
CA PHE A 56 -2.57 10.98 -3.61
C PHE A 56 -2.92 11.59 -2.25
N ARG A 57 -3.48 10.77 -1.35
CA ARG A 57 -3.81 11.25 -0.01
C ARG A 57 -2.55 11.22 0.85
N ILE A 58 -2.24 12.35 1.47
CA ILE A 58 -1.20 12.45 2.49
C ILE A 58 -1.72 11.74 3.75
N PRO A 59 -0.98 10.79 4.34
CA PRO A 59 -1.40 10.13 5.56
C PRO A 59 -1.32 11.10 6.75
N HIS A 60 -2.42 11.21 7.52
CA HIS A 60 -2.48 12.04 8.74
C HIS A 60 -2.10 11.27 10.01
N ARG A 61 -2.17 9.93 9.97
CA ARG A 61 -1.83 9.03 11.08
C ARG A 61 -1.10 7.82 10.54
N CYS A 62 -0.08 7.38 11.25
CA CYS A 62 0.64 6.15 10.98
C CYS A 62 0.95 5.43 12.29
N THR A 63 1.02 4.11 12.25
CA THR A 63 1.38 3.29 13.40
C THR A 63 2.83 2.86 13.27
N MET A 64 3.56 2.86 14.39
CA MET A 64 4.91 2.34 14.46
C MET A 64 4.88 0.81 14.29
N GLY A 65 5.57 0.30 13.27
CA GLY A 65 5.83 -1.13 13.13
C GLY A 65 7.09 -1.53 13.91
N PHE A 66 7.55 -2.76 13.68
CA PHE A 66 8.82 -3.25 14.22
C PHE A 66 9.62 -3.99 13.14
N GLN A 67 10.93 -4.11 13.36
CA GLN A 67 11.84 -4.96 12.58
C GLN A 67 12.84 -5.60 13.53
N TYR A 68 13.25 -6.84 13.27
CA TYR A 68 14.26 -7.50 14.10
C TYR A 68 15.66 -7.16 13.64
N TYR A 69 16.54 -6.90 14.59
CA TYR A 69 17.98 -6.77 14.41
C TYR A 69 18.68 -7.75 15.34
N ASP A 70 19.77 -8.31 14.83
CA ASP A 70 20.63 -9.19 15.62
C ASP A 70 21.60 -8.34 16.43
N GLU A 71 21.48 -8.42 17.75
CA GLU A 71 22.38 -7.78 18.71
C GLU A 71 23.38 -8.82 19.21
N ARG A 72 24.68 -8.55 19.05
CA ARG A 72 25.76 -9.40 19.57
C ARG A 72 26.03 -9.04 21.03
N HIS A 73 25.95 -10.03 21.90
CA HIS A 73 26.30 -9.97 23.31
C HIS A 73 27.31 -11.09 23.60
N ASP A 74 28.58 -10.73 23.73
CA ASP A 74 29.72 -11.66 23.84
C ASP A 74 29.70 -12.72 22.72
N GLU A 75 29.55 -14.00 23.06
CA GLU A 75 29.46 -15.12 22.12
C GLU A 75 28.04 -15.39 21.61
N HIS A 76 27.02 -14.70 22.11
CA HIS A 76 25.63 -14.92 21.76
C HIS A 76 25.07 -13.84 20.82
N VAL A 77 24.24 -14.26 19.86
CA VAL A 77 23.47 -13.37 18.99
C VAL A 77 22.00 -13.45 19.41
N VAL A 78 21.43 -12.31 19.80
CA VAL A 78 20.02 -12.22 20.21
C VAL A 78 19.28 -11.30 19.24
N SER A 79 18.21 -11.80 18.64
CA SER A 79 17.37 -10.99 17.76
C SER A 79 16.38 -10.16 18.57
N ARG A 80 16.37 -8.83 18.39
CA ARG A 80 15.49 -7.90 19.12
C ARG A 80 14.62 -7.05 18.19
N PRO A 81 13.34 -6.83 18.53
CA PRO A 81 12.48 -5.95 17.75
C PRO A 81 12.84 -4.49 18.01
N VAL A 82 13.07 -3.72 16.95
CA VAL A 82 13.28 -2.28 16.99
C VAL A 82 12.13 -1.54 16.30
N PRO A 83 11.79 -0.31 16.73
CA PRO A 83 10.74 0.48 16.09
C PRO A 83 11.02 0.77 14.61
N LYS A 84 9.99 0.69 13.76
CA LYS A 84 10.08 0.94 12.33
C LYS A 84 8.95 1.83 11.82
N LEU A 85 9.33 2.95 11.22
CA LEU A 85 8.42 3.84 10.49
C LEU A 85 8.58 3.65 8.99
N ARG A 86 7.47 3.47 8.25
CA ARG A 86 7.49 3.35 6.78
C ARG A 86 6.71 4.49 6.14
N LEU A 87 7.42 5.38 5.46
CA LEU A 87 6.84 6.45 4.64
C LEU A 87 7.12 6.13 3.17
N SER A 88 6.07 5.88 2.39
CA SER A 88 6.20 5.58 0.96
C SER A 88 4.96 5.98 0.20
N GLY A 89 5.13 6.43 -1.05
CA GLY A 89 4.05 6.72 -1.98
C GLY A 89 4.19 8.07 -2.65
N ARG A 90 3.43 8.26 -3.74
CA ARG A 90 3.44 9.48 -4.56
C ARG A 90 2.98 10.74 -3.81
N TRP A 91 2.39 10.61 -2.63
CA TRP A 91 2.08 11.76 -1.77
C TRP A 91 3.36 12.45 -1.26
N LEU A 92 4.49 11.74 -1.13
CA LEU A 92 5.79 12.35 -0.81
C LEU A 92 6.26 13.26 -1.94
N GLU A 93 6.06 12.84 -3.20
CA GLU A 93 6.35 13.68 -4.37
C GLU A 93 5.49 14.94 -4.39
N GLN A 94 4.23 14.82 -3.99
CA GLN A 94 3.33 15.97 -3.84
C GLN A 94 3.75 16.93 -2.72
N CYS A 95 4.46 16.43 -1.71
CA CYS A 95 5.09 17.24 -0.67
C CYS A 95 6.45 17.82 -1.10
N GLY A 96 6.89 17.57 -2.35
CA GLY A 96 8.12 18.13 -2.92
C GLY A 96 9.38 17.30 -2.72
N PHE A 97 9.27 16.05 -2.26
CA PHE A 97 10.38 15.10 -2.21
C PHE A 97 10.57 14.39 -3.56
N ALA A 98 11.78 13.95 -3.85
CA ALA A 98 12.12 13.17 -5.04
C ALA A 98 13.08 12.03 -4.69
N VAL A 99 13.12 11.02 -5.55
CA VAL A 99 14.14 9.97 -5.47
C VAL A 99 15.52 10.61 -5.68
N GLY A 100 16.46 10.32 -4.77
CA GLY A 100 17.80 10.88 -4.80
C GLY A 100 17.94 12.24 -4.10
N ASP A 101 16.88 12.81 -3.53
CA ASP A 101 17.02 13.96 -2.64
C ASP A 101 17.93 13.63 -1.44
N ASP A 102 18.80 14.58 -1.09
CA ASP A 102 19.52 14.56 0.18
C ASP A 102 18.55 15.01 1.29
N LEU A 103 18.37 14.17 2.31
CA LEU A 103 17.40 14.39 3.38
C LEU A 103 18.09 14.67 4.70
N GLN A 104 17.59 15.69 5.41
CA GLN A 104 17.96 15.97 6.79
C GLN A 104 16.89 15.41 7.73
N VAL A 105 17.33 14.68 8.74
CA VAL A 105 16.48 14.16 9.81
C VAL A 105 16.85 14.85 11.11
N THR A 106 15.86 15.44 11.79
CA THR A 106 16.04 16.07 13.10
C THR A 106 15.08 15.45 14.11
N VAL A 107 15.59 15.13 15.29
CA VAL A 107 14.84 14.42 16.34
C VAL A 107 14.88 15.25 17.63
N GLY A 108 13.74 15.44 18.27
CA GLY A 108 13.67 16.08 19.58
C GLY A 108 12.24 16.18 20.11
N ARG A 109 12.08 16.12 21.44
CA ARG A 109 10.77 16.27 22.12
C ARG A 109 9.65 15.39 21.54
N GLY A 110 9.98 14.15 21.14
CA GLY A 110 9.01 13.23 20.53
C GLY A 110 8.61 13.57 19.09
N VAL A 111 9.28 14.52 18.45
CA VAL A 111 9.08 14.92 17.06
C VAL A 111 10.22 14.38 16.20
N LEU A 112 9.85 13.81 15.06
CA LEU A 112 10.75 13.45 13.96
C LEU A 112 10.45 14.36 12.78
N LEU A 113 11.35 15.29 12.48
CA LEU A 113 11.26 16.15 11.30
C LEU A 113 12.14 15.57 10.20
N VAL A 114 11.56 15.40 9.01
CA VAL A 114 12.27 15.01 7.80
C VAL A 114 12.10 16.12 6.78
N SER A 115 13.21 16.70 6.35
CA SER A 115 13.23 17.77 5.34
C SER A 115 14.25 17.46 4.26
N ARG A 116 14.12 18.14 3.12
CA ARG A 116 15.18 18.13 2.10
C ARG A 116 16.31 19.03 2.57
N ARG A 117 17.54 18.62 2.34
CA ARG A 117 18.71 19.47 2.59
C ARG A 117 18.82 20.48 1.45
N THR A 118 18.54 21.74 1.75
CA THR A 118 18.83 22.83 0.81
C THR A 118 20.34 23.09 0.85
N ARG A 119 21.04 22.88 -0.27
CA ARG A 119 22.37 23.47 -0.43
C ARG A 119 22.16 24.98 -0.54
N GLY A 120 22.64 25.72 0.46
CA GLY A 120 22.70 27.19 0.43
C GLY A 120 23.72 27.68 -0.58
#